data_AF-A0A9D6TLS8-F1
#
_entry.id   AF-A0A9D6TLS8-F1
#
_cell.length_a   1.000
_cell.length_b   1.000
_cell.length_c   1.000
_cell.angle_alpha   90.00
_cell.angle_beta   90.00
_cell.angle_gamma   90.00
#
_symmetry.space_group_name_H-M   'P 1'
#
loop_
_entity.id
_entity.type
_entity.pdbx_description
1 polymer ?
#
loop_
_entity_poly.entity_id
_entity_poly.type
_entity_poly.pdbx_seq_one_letter_code
_entity_poly.pdbx_strand_id
1 'polypeptide(L)'
;MGTILYRTEGEGKSAAMQYAFSSYFRCRDCGAAGPWKIADNWRVFALALAAAATGSDKRIVAATPVLFDGTTHQSPAMGEEHLLHLIQKDPRNAFLHTRLGNLLRGSGEGARAVEWYEQALALDPGDIEARYNLFCFAIDDSDGPAALQLTRLLVHHLLDGRRTNKDDLTKGIAYSAAETLRQLPLDIRAEFLVPPEAAAETPDGIFIRTLLEQCGEEADILHDAADRLLNGQPVPAQTLVPSAEMEIDDEDDEPALDLVPSLREVVKQKGLDARNLSVALEMDDRGYIYVQDRHLVYLTDGEETAVWHVPSLRALFRGNKSPPPDIDHYPPEYAGYFFSMEKHVLAVCEAQGDRTDQEMEPIYSALRRWPDGKSFLGPTHDSLWQAAALTLGTHVLSPAEFQAIMSRLERSVRSWALRPISRNYVHYLRKNLL
;
A
#
# COMPACT_ATOMS: atom_id res chain seq x y z
N MET A 1 14.08 -14.59 -16.34
CA MET A 1 14.10 -13.13 -16.59
C MET A 1 15.15 -12.54 -15.66
N GLY A 2 16.34 -12.20 -16.15
CA GLY A 2 17.42 -11.72 -15.28
C GLY A 2 17.35 -10.20 -15.08
N THR A 3 17.16 -9.76 -13.85
CA THR A 3 17.34 -8.35 -13.48
C THR A 3 18.81 -8.04 -13.43
N ILE A 4 19.24 -7.11 -14.28
CA ILE A 4 20.62 -6.65 -14.36
C ILE A 4 20.81 -5.51 -13.37
N LEU A 5 21.55 -5.78 -12.30
CA LEU A 5 21.90 -4.81 -11.28
C LEU A 5 23.17 -4.08 -11.70
N TYR A 6 23.15 -2.76 -11.88
CA TYR A 6 24.35 -1.96 -12.19
C TYR A 6 24.85 -1.21 -10.95
N ARG A 7 26.16 -1.26 -10.69
CA ARG A 7 26.85 -0.47 -9.64
C ARG A 7 27.69 0.62 -10.29
N THR A 8 27.54 1.86 -9.81
CA THR A 8 28.53 2.94 -9.98
C THR A 8 29.00 3.35 -8.60
N GLU A 9 29.92 2.60 -8.00
CA GLU A 9 30.62 3.06 -6.80
C GLU A 9 32.01 3.57 -7.18
N GLY A 10 32.25 4.84 -6.86
CA GLY A 10 33.41 5.61 -7.27
C GLY A 10 32.97 6.82 -8.07
N GLU A 11 33.23 8.03 -7.55
CA GLU A 11 33.05 9.28 -8.28
C GLU A 11 33.91 9.26 -9.55
N GLY A 12 33.34 8.88 -10.69
CA GLY A 12 33.99 9.00 -11.99
C GLY A 12 33.74 7.85 -12.97
N LYS A 13 34.24 8.04 -14.20
CA LYS A 13 34.09 7.16 -15.37
C LYS A 13 34.82 5.80 -15.24
N SER A 14 35.30 5.41 -14.06
CA SER A 14 36.19 4.26 -13.83
C SER A 14 35.63 3.18 -12.88
N ALA A 15 34.42 3.34 -12.34
CA ALA A 15 33.77 2.30 -11.54
C ALA A 15 33.47 1.06 -12.40
N ALA A 16 33.92 -0.12 -11.97
CA ALA A 16 33.67 -1.37 -12.68
C ALA A 16 32.17 -1.71 -12.63
N MET A 17 31.53 -1.80 -13.81
CA MET A 17 30.15 -2.27 -13.91
C MET A 17 30.08 -3.72 -13.43
N GLN A 18 29.37 -3.93 -12.33
CA GLN A 18 28.99 -5.26 -11.85
C GLN A 18 27.59 -5.58 -12.35
N TYR A 19 27.32 -6.85 -12.63
CA TYR A 19 26.02 -7.36 -13.06
C TYR A 19 25.64 -8.52 -12.16
N ALA A 20 24.36 -8.64 -11.83
CA ALA A 20 23.79 -9.80 -11.16
C ALA A 20 22.53 -10.27 -11.90
N PHE A 21 22.01 -11.43 -11.52
CA PHE A 21 20.79 -12.03 -12.04
C PHE A 21 19.83 -12.28 -10.88
N SER A 22 18.54 -12.03 -11.09
CA SER A 22 17.48 -12.29 -10.10
C SER A 22 16.87 -13.69 -10.21
N SER A 23 16.84 -14.28 -11.41
CA SER A 23 16.35 -15.66 -11.59
C SER A 23 17.38 -16.67 -11.11
N TYR A 24 16.90 -17.77 -10.53
CA TYR A 24 17.73 -18.93 -10.24
C TYR A 24 18.06 -19.73 -11.51
N PHE A 25 19.34 -20.04 -11.72
CA PHE A 25 19.79 -20.95 -12.78
C PHE A 25 21.18 -21.51 -12.50
N ARG A 26 21.48 -22.67 -13.08
CA ARG A 26 22.78 -23.36 -13.03
C ARG A 26 23.18 -23.82 -14.43
N CYS A 27 24.45 -24.17 -14.61
CA CYS A 27 24.93 -24.76 -15.85
C CYS A 27 24.18 -26.07 -16.11
N ARG A 28 23.60 -26.22 -17.30
CA ARG A 28 22.87 -27.44 -17.67
C ARG A 28 23.77 -28.69 -17.67
N ASP A 29 25.03 -28.54 -18.05
CA ASP A 29 25.93 -29.68 -18.27
C ASP A 29 26.71 -30.09 -17.02
N CYS A 30 27.14 -29.11 -16.21
CA CYS A 30 27.98 -29.37 -15.03
C CYS A 30 27.38 -28.91 -13.70
N GLY A 31 26.20 -28.30 -13.69
CA GLY A 31 25.54 -27.83 -12.47
C GLY A 31 26.18 -26.61 -11.79
N ALA A 32 27.24 -26.04 -12.36
CA ALA A 32 27.94 -24.88 -11.79
C ALA A 32 27.00 -23.68 -11.60
N ALA A 33 27.09 -23.03 -10.44
CA ALA A 33 26.32 -21.83 -10.12
C ALA A 33 26.84 -20.54 -10.78
N GLY A 34 28.11 -20.53 -11.20
CA GLY A 34 28.83 -19.38 -11.75
C GLY A 34 30.29 -19.36 -11.30
N PRO A 35 31.00 -18.22 -11.44
CA PRO A 35 30.54 -16.98 -12.06
C PRO A 35 30.43 -17.07 -13.59
N TRP A 36 29.48 -16.33 -14.15
CA TRP A 36 29.18 -16.24 -15.57
C TRP A 36 29.94 -15.09 -16.22
N LYS A 37 30.62 -15.39 -17.33
CA LYS A 37 31.19 -14.37 -18.21
C LYS A 37 30.12 -13.85 -19.16
N ILE A 38 29.86 -12.54 -19.11
CA ILE A 38 28.97 -11.88 -20.06
C ILE A 38 29.80 -11.47 -21.28
N ALA A 39 29.43 -12.00 -22.45
CA ALA A 39 30.21 -11.82 -23.68
C ALA A 39 30.09 -10.41 -24.27
N ASP A 40 28.96 -9.72 -24.05
CA ASP A 40 28.68 -8.40 -24.61
C ASP A 40 28.12 -7.45 -23.54
N ASN A 41 29.03 -6.88 -22.75
CA ASN A 41 28.70 -5.95 -21.68
C ASN A 41 28.00 -4.67 -22.20
N TRP A 42 28.25 -4.30 -23.46
CA TRP A 42 27.65 -3.10 -24.06
C TRP A 42 26.16 -3.29 -24.36
N ARG A 43 25.76 -4.47 -24.86
CA ARG A 43 24.33 -4.81 -25.02
C ARG A 43 23.60 -4.79 -23.69
N VAL A 44 24.19 -5.36 -22.64
CA VAL A 44 23.63 -5.37 -21.29
C VAL A 44 23.48 -3.94 -20.75
N PHE A 45 24.50 -3.10 -20.94
CA PHE A 45 24.45 -1.69 -20.58
C PHE A 45 23.38 -0.90 -21.34
N ALA A 46 23.27 -1.10 -22.66
CA ALA A 46 22.27 -0.44 -23.49
C ALA A 46 20.84 -0.84 -23.10
N LEU A 47 20.61 -2.12 -22.76
CA LEU A 47 19.33 -2.60 -22.24
C LEU A 47 18.99 -1.96 -20.88
N ALA A 48 19.96 -1.84 -19.98
CA ALA A 48 19.77 -1.18 -18.70
C ALA A 48 19.47 0.32 -18.84
N LEU A 49 20.19 1.02 -19.74
CA LEU A 49 19.96 2.44 -20.02
C LEU A 49 18.59 2.68 -20.66
N ALA A 50 18.19 1.83 -21.60
CA ALA A 50 16.87 1.89 -22.22
C ALA A 50 15.76 1.70 -21.17
N ALA A 51 15.86 0.69 -20.30
CA ALA A 51 14.90 0.46 -19.23
C ALA A 51 14.81 1.62 -18.23
N ALA A 52 15.95 2.22 -17.88
CA ALA A 52 16.00 3.38 -16.99
C ALA A 52 15.39 4.65 -17.65
N ALA A 53 15.59 4.84 -18.95
CA ALA A 53 15.09 6.00 -19.69
C ALA A 53 13.59 5.92 -19.99
N THR A 54 13.05 4.73 -20.22
CA THR A 54 11.63 4.54 -20.52
C THR A 54 10.77 4.37 -19.28
N GLY A 55 11.35 4.13 -18.11
CA GLY A 55 10.64 3.92 -16.84
C GLY A 55 9.67 2.73 -16.85
N SER A 56 9.71 1.90 -17.89
CA SER A 56 8.64 0.98 -18.25
C SER A 56 8.98 -0.49 -18.06
N ASP A 57 10.23 -0.83 -17.74
CA ASP A 57 10.64 -2.22 -17.58
C ASP A 57 10.96 -2.58 -16.11
N LYS A 58 9.94 -3.09 -15.40
CA LYS A 58 10.04 -3.58 -14.01
C LYS A 58 11.06 -4.73 -13.83
N ARG A 59 11.61 -5.28 -14.92
CA ARG A 59 12.59 -6.38 -14.88
C ARG A 59 14.01 -5.93 -14.61
N ILE A 60 14.35 -4.64 -14.75
CA ILE A 60 15.70 -4.11 -14.50
C ILE A 60 15.63 -3.11 -13.34
N VAL A 61 16.44 -3.34 -12.31
CA VAL A 61 16.45 -2.55 -11.06
C VAL A 61 17.88 -2.14 -10.75
N ALA A 62 18.09 -0.94 -10.22
CA ALA A 62 19.38 -0.50 -9.71
C ALA A 62 19.46 -0.82 -8.20
N ALA A 63 20.07 -1.94 -7.84
CA ALA A 63 20.25 -2.40 -6.46
C ALA A 63 21.51 -3.26 -6.35
N THR A 64 22.03 -3.49 -5.15
CA THR A 64 23.11 -4.45 -4.92
C THR A 64 22.55 -5.63 -4.14
N PRO A 65 22.61 -6.88 -4.66
CA PRO A 65 22.10 -8.02 -3.92
C PRO A 65 23.16 -8.37 -2.87
N VAL A 66 22.82 -8.10 -1.62
CA VAL A 66 23.71 -8.30 -0.48
C VAL A 66 23.09 -9.36 0.42
N LEU A 67 23.84 -10.41 0.73
CA LEU A 67 23.45 -11.38 1.74
C LEU A 67 23.63 -10.79 3.14
N PHE A 68 23.12 -11.48 4.17
CA PHE A 68 23.12 -10.97 5.54
C PHE A 68 24.52 -10.66 6.10
N ASP A 69 25.56 -11.28 5.55
CA ASP A 69 26.96 -11.13 5.94
C ASP A 69 27.72 -10.08 5.09
N GLY A 70 27.00 -9.37 4.20
CA GLY A 70 27.58 -8.34 3.35
C GLY A 70 28.14 -8.85 2.02
N THR A 71 28.12 -10.16 1.75
CA THR A 71 28.63 -10.69 0.49
C THR A 71 27.68 -10.39 -0.67
N THR A 72 28.26 -10.28 -1.86
CA THR A 72 27.51 -10.08 -3.11
C THR A 72 27.79 -11.24 -4.06
N HIS A 73 26.74 -11.72 -4.71
CA HIS A 73 26.82 -12.85 -5.62
C HIS A 73 26.14 -12.53 -6.96
N GLN A 74 26.69 -13.08 -8.03
CA GLN A 74 26.20 -12.79 -9.38
C GLN A 74 24.86 -13.47 -9.67
N SER A 75 24.60 -14.64 -9.10
CA SER A 75 23.36 -15.39 -9.28
C SER A 75 22.84 -15.90 -7.92
N PRO A 76 21.54 -16.19 -7.79
CA PRO A 76 20.99 -16.80 -6.59
C PRO A 76 21.61 -18.18 -6.32
N ALA A 77 21.96 -18.95 -7.36
CA ALA A 77 22.66 -20.22 -7.20
C ALA A 77 24.05 -20.07 -6.56
N MET A 78 24.77 -18.97 -6.82
CA MET A 78 26.05 -18.70 -6.14
C MET A 78 25.84 -18.33 -4.68
N GLY A 79 24.79 -17.55 -4.39
CA GLY A 79 24.39 -17.25 -3.02
C GLY A 79 23.98 -18.51 -2.25
N GLU A 80 23.31 -19.44 -2.93
CA GLU A 80 22.91 -20.73 -2.37
C GLU A 80 24.12 -21.58 -1.98
N GLU A 81 25.11 -21.73 -2.86
CA GLU A 81 26.36 -22.45 -2.55
C GLU A 81 27.10 -21.83 -1.35
N HIS A 82 27.12 -20.50 -1.28
CA HIS A 82 27.69 -19.78 -0.14
C HIS A 82 26.95 -20.08 1.17
N LEU A 83 25.61 -20.01 1.17
CA LEU A 83 24.79 -20.32 2.35
C LEU A 83 24.91 -21.79 2.76
N LEU A 84 24.92 -22.72 1.80
CA LEU A 84 25.13 -24.15 2.07
C LEU A 84 26.49 -24.42 2.72
N HIS A 85 27.55 -23.71 2.29
CA HIS A 85 28.87 -23.80 2.93
C HIS A 85 28.86 -23.28 4.37
N LEU A 86 28.08 -22.22 4.67
CA LEU A 86 27.90 -21.74 6.04
C LEU A 86 27.12 -22.73 6.90
N ILE A 87 26.03 -23.30 6.36
CA ILE A 87 25.23 -24.34 7.03
C ILE A 87 26.08 -25.58 7.33
N GLN A 88 26.97 -25.99 6.41
CA GLN A 88 27.88 -27.11 6.68
C GLN A 88 28.81 -26.87 7.87
N LYS A 89 29.20 -25.62 8.13
CA LYS A 89 30.03 -25.25 9.29
C LYS A 89 29.22 -25.16 10.57
N ASP A 90 27.96 -24.76 10.49
CA ASP A 90 27.04 -24.65 11.62
C ASP A 90 25.64 -25.19 11.28
N PRO A 91 25.45 -26.53 11.28
CA PRO A 91 24.21 -27.16 10.80
C PRO A 91 22.99 -26.94 11.70
N ARG A 92 23.17 -26.39 12.90
CA ARG A 92 22.08 -26.15 13.87
C ARG A 92 21.65 -24.68 13.91
N ASN A 93 22.13 -23.88 12.98
CA ASN A 93 21.86 -22.47 12.92
C ASN A 93 20.56 -22.19 12.15
N ALA A 94 19.43 -22.15 12.86
CA ALA A 94 18.11 -21.90 12.27
C ALA A 94 18.09 -20.67 11.35
N PHE A 95 18.78 -19.59 11.75
CA PHE A 95 18.89 -18.37 10.96
C PHE A 95 19.49 -18.60 9.57
N LEU A 96 20.52 -19.46 9.43
CA LEU A 96 21.10 -19.76 8.11
C LEU A 96 20.10 -20.51 7.21
N HIS A 97 19.28 -21.39 7.77
CA HIS A 97 18.21 -22.08 7.03
C HIS A 97 17.15 -21.07 6.55
N THR A 98 16.74 -20.13 7.41
CA THR A 98 15.81 -19.04 7.05
C THR A 98 16.38 -18.15 5.95
N ARG A 99 17.68 -17.83 5.99
CA ARG A 99 18.34 -17.03 4.94
C ARG A 99 18.38 -17.76 3.60
N LEU A 100 18.57 -19.08 3.61
CA LEU A 100 18.51 -19.90 2.40
C LEU A 100 17.09 -19.98 1.83
N GLY A 101 16.08 -20.16 2.69
CA GLY A 101 14.67 -20.05 2.30
C GLY A 101 14.36 -18.71 1.63
N ASN A 102 14.79 -17.58 2.22
CA ASN A 102 14.56 -16.25 1.66
C ASN A 102 15.20 -16.06 0.27
N LEU A 103 16.43 -16.56 0.09
CA LEU A 103 17.13 -16.49 -1.20
C LEU A 103 16.37 -17.28 -2.28
N LEU A 104 15.88 -18.47 -1.93
CA LEU A 104 15.13 -19.33 -2.85
C LEU A 104 13.75 -18.74 -3.16
N ARG A 105 13.02 -18.26 -2.15
CA ARG A 105 11.75 -17.56 -2.32
C ARG A 105 11.92 -16.35 -3.24
N GLY A 106 12.91 -15.49 -2.98
CA GLY A 106 13.19 -14.29 -3.78
C GLY A 106 13.66 -14.58 -5.21
N SER A 107 14.04 -15.81 -5.53
CA SER A 107 14.46 -16.22 -6.87
C SER A 107 13.44 -17.08 -7.62
N GLY A 108 12.25 -17.27 -7.04
CA GLY A 108 11.13 -18.01 -7.64
C GLY A 108 11.10 -19.51 -7.32
N GLU A 109 12.00 -19.98 -6.45
CA GLU A 109 12.16 -21.39 -6.08
C GLU A 109 11.31 -21.73 -4.82
N GLY A 110 10.00 -21.42 -4.88
CA GLY A 110 9.09 -21.47 -3.73
C GLY A 110 9.01 -22.84 -3.03
N ALA A 111 8.83 -23.92 -3.79
CA ALA A 111 8.73 -25.28 -3.23
C ALA A 111 9.97 -25.66 -2.41
N ARG A 112 11.17 -25.29 -2.88
CA ARG A 112 12.41 -25.54 -2.15
C ARG A 112 12.55 -24.63 -0.94
N ALA A 113 12.06 -23.39 -1.04
CA ALA A 113 12.10 -22.45 0.08
C ALA A 113 11.30 -22.98 1.29
N VAL A 114 10.12 -23.57 1.06
CA VAL A 114 9.28 -24.19 2.09
C VAL A 114 10.07 -25.22 2.92
N GLU A 115 10.78 -26.14 2.26
CA GLU A 115 11.59 -27.17 2.94
C GLU A 115 12.64 -26.53 3.89
N TRP A 116 13.28 -25.43 3.47
CA TRP A 116 14.27 -24.75 4.29
C TRP A 116 13.65 -23.98 5.47
N TYR A 117 12.46 -23.40 5.30
CA TYR A 117 11.75 -22.77 6.40
C TYR A 117 11.26 -23.79 7.43
N GLU A 118 10.77 -24.96 6.99
CA GLU A 118 10.39 -26.05 7.89
C GLU A 118 11.59 -26.55 8.71
N GLN A 119 12.76 -26.69 8.06
CA GLN A 119 14.00 -27.03 8.78
C GLN A 119 14.41 -25.94 9.79
N ALA A 120 14.26 -24.66 9.43
CA ALA A 120 14.53 -23.57 10.36
C ALA A 120 13.62 -23.66 11.60
N LEU A 121 12.32 -23.90 11.42
CA LEU A 121 11.36 -24.04 12.52
C LEU A 121 11.55 -25.32 13.34
N ALA A 122 12.07 -26.39 12.74
CA ALA A 122 12.46 -27.61 13.46
C ALA A 122 13.66 -27.36 14.40
N LEU A 123 14.55 -26.43 14.03
CA LEU A 123 15.70 -26.02 14.84
C LEU A 123 15.33 -24.97 15.88
N ASP A 124 14.55 -23.96 15.49
CA ASP A 124 14.04 -22.90 16.35
C ASP A 124 12.56 -22.64 16.07
N PRO A 125 11.64 -23.21 16.88
CA PRO A 125 10.22 -22.90 16.79
C PRO A 125 9.92 -21.40 17.00
N GLY A 126 10.82 -20.61 17.59
CA GLY A 126 10.64 -19.17 17.79
C GLY A 126 10.97 -18.31 16.58
N ASP A 127 11.42 -18.87 15.44
CA ASP A 127 11.77 -18.09 14.25
C ASP A 127 10.51 -17.49 13.58
N ILE A 128 10.21 -16.24 13.94
CA ILE A 128 9.05 -15.51 13.41
C ILE A 128 9.18 -15.19 11.92
N GLU A 129 10.40 -15.11 11.38
CA GLU A 129 10.63 -14.80 9.97
C GLU A 129 10.37 -16.04 9.10
N ALA A 130 10.87 -17.22 9.50
CA ALA A 130 10.57 -18.47 8.82
C ALA A 130 9.06 -18.78 8.86
N ARG A 131 8.43 -18.60 10.02
CA ARG A 131 6.99 -18.80 10.20
C ARG A 131 6.17 -17.86 9.34
N TYR A 132 6.52 -16.57 9.30
CA TYR A 132 5.82 -15.61 8.45
C TYR A 132 5.89 -15.98 6.96
N ASN A 133 7.05 -16.44 6.48
CA ASN A 133 7.15 -16.88 5.08
C ASN A 133 6.29 -18.12 4.78
N LEU A 134 6.23 -19.11 5.68
CA LEU A 134 5.32 -20.25 5.52
C LEU A 134 3.84 -19.82 5.58
N PHE A 135 3.52 -18.86 6.44
CA PHE A 135 2.18 -18.27 6.49
C PHE A 135 1.81 -17.62 5.16
N CYS A 136 2.71 -16.85 4.53
CA CYS A 136 2.46 -16.31 3.19
C CYS A 136 2.22 -17.41 2.15
N PHE A 137 2.99 -18.50 2.17
CA PHE A 137 2.74 -19.63 1.25
C PHE A 137 1.38 -20.27 1.49
N ALA A 138 0.96 -20.46 2.74
CA ALA A 138 -0.36 -21.01 3.05
C ALA A 138 -1.50 -20.10 2.54
N ILE A 139 -1.33 -18.78 2.63
CA ILE A 139 -2.28 -17.82 2.03
C ILE A 139 -2.29 -17.93 0.50
N ASP A 140 -1.12 -17.96 -0.14
CA ASP A 140 -0.98 -18.09 -1.59
C ASP A 140 -1.62 -19.40 -2.12
N ASP A 141 -1.47 -20.49 -1.36
CA ASP A 141 -2.07 -21.80 -1.66
C ASP A 141 -3.54 -21.92 -1.24
N SER A 142 -4.12 -20.87 -0.65
CA SER A 142 -5.48 -20.86 -0.10
C SER A 142 -5.74 -21.95 0.97
N ASP A 143 -4.69 -22.37 1.69
CA ASP A 143 -4.78 -23.28 2.83
C ASP A 143 -5.14 -22.49 4.09
N GLY A 144 -6.45 -22.22 4.24
CA GLY A 144 -7.02 -21.50 5.39
C GLY A 144 -6.63 -22.11 6.75
N PRO A 145 -6.77 -23.43 6.97
CA PRO A 145 -6.38 -24.07 8.22
C PRO A 145 -4.90 -23.89 8.57
N ALA A 146 -3.98 -24.09 7.62
CA ALA A 146 -2.56 -23.90 7.86
C ALA A 146 -2.21 -22.43 8.13
N ALA A 147 -2.77 -21.51 7.33
CA ALA A 147 -2.60 -20.08 7.52
C ALA A 147 -3.05 -19.65 8.93
N LEU A 148 -4.23 -20.10 9.36
CA LEU A 148 -4.77 -19.81 10.68
C LEU A 148 -3.85 -20.27 11.81
N GLN A 149 -3.37 -21.52 11.73
CA GLN A 149 -2.47 -22.08 12.73
C GLN A 149 -1.16 -21.27 12.81
N LEU A 150 -0.59 -20.92 11.66
CA LEU A 150 0.65 -20.15 11.58
C LEU A 150 0.48 -18.73 12.12
N THR A 151 -0.62 -18.05 11.82
CA THR A 151 -0.92 -16.71 12.34
C THR A 151 -1.11 -16.71 13.85
N ARG A 152 -1.79 -17.70 14.42
CA ARG A 152 -1.94 -17.84 15.89
C ARG A 152 -0.58 -17.97 16.58
N LEU A 153 0.29 -18.84 16.06
CA LEU A 153 1.64 -19.01 16.59
C LEU A 153 2.50 -17.75 16.42
N LEU A 154 2.31 -17.02 15.32
CA LEU A 154 3.02 -15.76 15.07
C LEU A 154 2.62 -14.69 16.10
N VAL A 155 1.32 -14.52 16.36
CA VAL A 155 0.80 -13.64 17.42
C VAL A 155 1.35 -14.03 18.78
N HIS A 156 1.28 -15.32 19.12
CA HIS A 156 1.79 -15.84 20.39
C HIS A 156 3.26 -15.47 20.61
N HIS A 157 4.13 -15.72 19.62
CA HIS A 157 5.55 -15.41 19.75
C HIS A 157 5.87 -13.91 19.78
N LEU A 158 5.12 -13.09 19.03
CA LEU A 158 5.27 -11.63 19.11
C LEU A 158 4.87 -11.10 20.50
N LEU A 159 3.78 -11.62 21.09
CA LEU A 159 3.37 -11.29 22.45
C LEU A 159 4.39 -11.71 23.51
N ASP A 160 5.08 -12.84 23.31
CA ASP A 160 6.21 -13.28 24.13
C ASP A 160 7.47 -12.41 23.96
N GLY A 161 7.42 -11.38 23.09
CA GLY A 161 8.53 -10.48 22.83
C GLY A 161 9.59 -11.06 21.90
N ARG A 162 9.31 -12.16 21.18
CA ARG A 162 10.21 -12.67 20.13
C ARG A 162 10.17 -11.70 18.94
N ARG A 163 11.34 -11.24 18.50
CA ARG A 163 11.49 -10.28 17.41
C ARG A 163 12.60 -10.72 16.46
N THR A 164 12.58 -10.19 15.23
CA THR A 164 13.72 -10.35 14.32
C THR A 164 14.83 -9.37 14.70
N ASN A 165 16.01 -9.54 14.11
CA ASN A 165 17.12 -8.58 14.28
C ASN A 165 16.85 -7.21 13.64
N LYS A 166 15.80 -7.07 12.81
CA LYS A 166 15.42 -5.83 12.14
C LYS A 166 14.06 -5.37 12.66
N ASP A 167 14.03 -4.19 13.30
CA ASP A 167 12.81 -3.65 13.88
C ASP A 167 11.71 -3.45 12.82
N ASP A 168 12.06 -2.90 11.66
CA ASP A 168 11.12 -2.68 10.54
C ASP A 168 10.48 -3.97 10.03
N LEU A 169 11.24 -5.07 9.97
CA LEU A 169 10.70 -6.36 9.56
C LEU A 169 9.74 -6.91 10.61
N THR A 170 10.08 -6.80 11.89
CA THR A 170 9.21 -7.21 12.99
C THR A 170 7.89 -6.43 12.97
N LYS A 171 7.93 -5.12 12.71
CA LYS A 171 6.76 -4.26 12.52
C LYS A 171 5.88 -4.72 11.37
N GLY A 172 6.48 -4.98 10.20
CA GLY A 172 5.75 -5.46 9.03
C GLY A 172 5.05 -6.80 9.29
N ILE A 173 5.73 -7.73 9.96
CA ILE A 173 5.17 -9.03 10.35
C ILE A 173 3.99 -8.85 11.32
N ALA A 174 4.13 -7.99 12.34
CA ALA A 174 3.06 -7.71 13.29
C ALA A 174 1.83 -7.11 12.62
N TYR A 175 2.03 -6.14 11.71
CA TYR A 175 0.95 -5.51 10.95
C TYR A 175 0.23 -6.54 10.07
N SER A 176 0.97 -7.32 9.28
CA SER A 176 0.38 -8.32 8.38
C SER A 176 -0.38 -9.42 9.16
N ALA A 177 0.11 -9.82 10.33
CA ALA A 177 -0.59 -10.77 11.19
C ALA A 177 -1.93 -10.19 11.69
N ALA A 178 -1.93 -8.94 12.16
CA ALA A 178 -3.14 -8.27 12.65
C ALA A 178 -4.16 -8.04 11.53
N GLU A 179 -3.69 -7.56 10.38
CA GLU A 179 -4.51 -7.33 9.18
C GLU A 179 -5.17 -8.63 8.71
N THR A 180 -4.40 -9.71 8.60
CA THR A 180 -4.94 -10.99 8.14
C THR A 180 -6.03 -11.50 9.07
N LEU A 181 -5.80 -11.48 10.39
CA LEU A 181 -6.80 -11.91 11.36
C LEU A 181 -8.10 -11.12 11.20
N ARG A 182 -8.01 -9.81 10.97
CA ARG A 182 -9.16 -8.94 10.80
C ARG A 182 -9.95 -9.24 9.52
N GLN A 183 -9.25 -9.58 8.44
CA GLN A 183 -9.82 -9.90 7.13
C GLN A 183 -10.29 -11.36 7.00
N LEU A 184 -10.12 -12.20 8.02
CA LEU A 184 -10.59 -13.59 7.97
C LEU A 184 -12.11 -13.66 7.68
N PRO A 185 -12.55 -14.66 6.91
CA PRO A 185 -13.97 -14.97 6.73
C PRO A 185 -14.74 -15.10 8.05
N LEU A 186 -16.03 -14.72 8.05
CA LEU A 186 -16.87 -14.69 9.26
C LEU A 186 -16.99 -16.04 9.96
N ASP A 187 -17.02 -17.13 9.21
CA ASP A 187 -17.06 -18.51 9.71
C ASP A 187 -15.78 -18.89 10.47
N ILE A 188 -14.62 -18.40 10.02
CA ILE A 188 -13.33 -18.59 10.71
C ILE A 188 -13.22 -17.63 11.92
N ARG A 189 -13.66 -16.38 11.77
CA ARG A 189 -13.68 -15.40 12.87
C ARG A 189 -14.56 -15.86 14.03
N ALA A 190 -15.66 -16.58 13.75
CA ALA A 190 -16.55 -17.12 14.77
C ALA A 190 -15.83 -18.05 15.77
N GLU A 191 -14.80 -18.79 15.33
CA GLU A 191 -14.00 -19.65 16.23
C GLU A 191 -13.33 -18.85 17.35
N PHE A 192 -12.90 -17.62 17.07
CA PHE A 192 -12.21 -16.75 18.04
C PHE A 192 -13.18 -15.91 18.89
N LEU A 193 -14.40 -15.70 18.41
CA LEU A 193 -15.42 -14.90 19.10
C LEU A 193 -16.15 -15.70 20.19
N VAL A 194 -16.14 -17.04 20.12
CA VAL A 194 -16.71 -17.89 21.18
C VAL A 194 -15.71 -17.99 22.34
N PRO A 195 -16.08 -17.57 23.57
CA PRO A 195 -15.20 -17.73 24.71
C PRO A 195 -14.94 -19.22 24.99
N PRO A 196 -13.67 -19.66 25.10
CA PRO A 196 -13.39 -21.02 25.53
C PRO A 196 -13.91 -21.23 26.96
N GLU A 197 -14.29 -22.47 27.31
CA GLU A 197 -14.60 -22.81 28.70
C GLU A 197 -13.46 -22.34 29.62
N ALA A 198 -13.81 -21.68 30.73
CA ALA A 198 -13.05 -20.67 31.47
C ALA A 198 -11.64 -21.05 32.03
N ALA A 199 -11.07 -22.21 31.66
CA ALA A 199 -9.80 -22.71 32.16
C ALA A 199 -8.67 -22.81 31.11
N ALA A 200 -8.88 -22.46 29.83
CA ALA A 200 -7.91 -22.75 28.76
C ALA A 200 -7.51 -21.55 27.86
N GLU A 201 -7.81 -20.31 28.26
CA GLU A 201 -7.60 -19.18 27.37
C GLU A 201 -6.14 -18.67 27.36
N THR A 202 -5.52 -18.66 26.18
CA THR A 202 -4.14 -18.21 25.99
C THR A 202 -4.06 -16.69 25.76
N PRO A 203 -2.93 -16.02 26.08
CA PRO A 203 -2.76 -14.59 25.84
C PRO A 203 -3.00 -14.18 24.38
N ASP A 204 -2.58 -15.01 23.42
CA ASP A 204 -2.86 -14.84 22.00
C ASP A 204 -4.35 -14.97 21.68
N GLY A 205 -5.07 -15.90 22.31
CA GLY A 205 -6.52 -16.04 22.16
C GLY A 205 -7.27 -14.80 22.65
N ILE A 206 -6.91 -14.27 23.82
CA ILE A 206 -7.48 -13.01 24.35
C ILE A 206 -7.22 -11.87 23.37
N PHE A 207 -5.97 -11.74 22.92
CA PHE A 207 -5.57 -10.67 21.99
C PHE A 207 -6.35 -10.73 20.68
N ILE A 208 -6.42 -11.90 20.04
CA ILE A 208 -7.12 -12.10 18.77
C ILE A 208 -8.61 -11.78 18.94
N ARG A 209 -9.27 -12.31 19.98
CA ARG A 209 -10.69 -12.03 20.20
C ARG A 209 -10.94 -10.53 20.36
N THR A 210 -10.17 -9.85 21.20
CA THR A 210 -10.38 -8.42 21.41
C THR A 210 -10.12 -7.59 20.15
N LEU A 211 -9.10 -7.94 19.34
CA LEU A 211 -8.88 -7.34 18.03
C LEU A 211 -10.11 -7.51 17.12
N LEU A 212 -10.75 -8.68 17.15
CA LEU A 212 -11.93 -8.95 16.33
C LEU A 212 -13.21 -8.26 16.83
N GLU A 213 -13.32 -8.02 18.14
CA GLU A 213 -14.47 -7.34 18.77
C GLU A 213 -14.36 -5.80 18.73
N GLN A 214 -13.18 -5.24 18.49
CA GLN A 214 -12.99 -3.79 18.43
C GLN A 214 -13.82 -3.13 17.30
N CYS A 215 -14.48 -2.03 17.66
CA CYS A 215 -15.25 -1.16 16.78
C CYS A 215 -14.55 0.21 16.67
N GLY A 216 -14.48 0.78 15.47
CA GLY A 216 -13.77 2.03 15.20
C GLY A 216 -13.14 2.05 13.81
N GLU A 217 -12.30 3.05 13.54
CA GLU A 217 -11.54 3.18 12.29
C GLU A 217 -10.58 1.98 12.13
N GLU A 218 -10.64 1.31 10.98
CA GLU A 218 -9.91 0.05 10.76
C GLU A 218 -8.40 0.23 10.83
N ALA A 219 -7.88 1.32 10.26
CA ALA A 219 -6.46 1.62 10.26
C ALA A 219 -5.91 1.83 11.68
N ASP A 220 -6.68 2.50 12.54
CA ASP A 220 -6.30 2.76 13.93
C ASP A 220 -6.32 1.47 14.75
N ILE A 221 -7.31 0.61 14.54
CA ILE A 221 -7.40 -0.71 15.18
C ILE A 221 -6.21 -1.59 14.78
N LEU A 222 -5.89 -1.66 13.48
CA LEU A 222 -4.75 -2.44 12.99
C LEU A 222 -3.42 -1.88 13.49
N HIS A 223 -3.28 -0.56 13.55
CA HIS A 223 -2.08 0.09 14.05
C HIS A 223 -1.88 -0.17 15.56
N ASP A 224 -2.92 0.03 16.38
CA ASP A 224 -2.90 -0.29 17.81
C ASP A 224 -2.56 -1.75 18.05
N ALA A 225 -3.20 -2.67 17.31
CA ALA A 225 -2.94 -4.09 17.40
C ALA A 225 -1.48 -4.43 17.09
N ALA A 226 -0.94 -3.90 15.99
CA ALA A 226 0.46 -4.11 15.62
C ALA A 226 1.42 -3.56 16.67
N ASP A 227 1.17 -2.36 17.19
CA ASP A 227 1.98 -1.74 18.25
C ASP A 227 1.99 -2.57 19.53
N ARG A 228 0.88 -3.21 19.85
CA ARG A 228 0.75 -4.06 21.05
C ARG A 228 1.43 -5.40 20.88
N LEU A 229 1.31 -6.03 19.71
CA LEU A 229 2.11 -7.19 19.35
C LEU A 229 3.60 -6.89 19.49
N LEU A 230 4.05 -5.72 19.01
CA LEU A 230 5.43 -5.30 19.12
C LEU A 230 5.84 -5.10 20.57
N ASN A 231 5.00 -4.46 21.37
CA ASN A 231 5.29 -4.18 22.77
C ASN A 231 5.10 -5.40 23.70
N GLY A 232 4.69 -6.56 23.17
CA GLY A 232 4.43 -7.76 23.97
C GLY A 232 3.25 -7.59 24.92
N GLN A 233 2.31 -6.70 24.59
CA GLN A 233 1.21 -6.33 25.46
C GLN A 233 -0.09 -6.99 24.99
N PRO A 234 -0.61 -8.01 25.71
CA PRO A 234 -1.94 -8.51 25.44
C PRO A 234 -2.98 -7.45 25.80
N VAL A 235 -4.18 -7.55 25.21
CA VAL A 235 -5.30 -6.71 25.64
C VAL A 235 -5.77 -7.14 27.02
N PRO A 236 -5.89 -6.23 28.00
CA PRO A 236 -6.49 -6.59 29.28
C PRO A 236 -7.89 -7.10 29.00
N ALA A 237 -8.24 -8.26 29.57
CA ALA A 237 -9.62 -8.74 29.59
C ALA A 237 -10.46 -7.78 30.45
N GLN A 238 -10.92 -6.67 29.88
CA GLN A 238 -11.88 -5.78 30.53
C GLN A 238 -13.27 -6.05 29.96
N THR A 239 -14.13 -6.42 30.90
CA THR A 239 -15.59 -6.62 30.85
C THR A 239 -16.28 -6.17 29.58
N LEU A 240 -16.73 -7.17 28.82
CA LEU A 240 -17.88 -7.10 27.92
C LEU A 240 -18.95 -6.19 28.51
N VAL A 241 -19.13 -5.01 27.91
CA VAL A 241 -20.43 -4.33 28.00
C VAL A 241 -21.37 -5.21 27.18
N PRO A 242 -22.43 -5.79 27.77
CA PRO A 242 -23.38 -6.58 26.99
C PRO A 242 -23.95 -5.67 25.92
N SER A 243 -23.73 -6.00 24.65
CA SER A 243 -24.49 -5.44 23.55
C SER A 243 -25.97 -5.70 23.87
N ALA A 244 -26.71 -4.61 24.09
CA ALA A 244 -28.15 -4.66 24.20
C ALA A 244 -28.68 -5.37 22.95
N GLU A 245 -29.58 -6.33 23.17
CA GLU A 245 -30.36 -7.01 22.14
C GLU A 245 -30.89 -5.94 21.17
N MET A 246 -30.30 -5.86 19.98
CA MET A 246 -30.81 -5.00 18.92
C MET A 246 -31.85 -5.85 18.18
N GLU A 247 -33.11 -5.59 18.51
CA GLU A 247 -34.25 -6.03 17.73
C GLU A 247 -34.01 -5.64 16.26
N ILE A 248 -34.17 -6.63 15.37
CA ILE A 248 -34.18 -6.44 13.94
C ILE A 248 -35.51 -5.74 13.62
N ASP A 249 -35.44 -4.45 13.29
CA ASP A 249 -36.55 -3.72 12.67
C ASP A 249 -36.20 -3.54 11.19
N ASP A 250 -36.89 -4.31 10.35
CA ASP A 250 -36.84 -4.23 8.90
C ASP A 250 -37.60 -2.96 8.45
N GLU A 251 -36.91 -1.85 8.20
CA GLU A 251 -37.45 -0.74 7.41
C GLU A 251 -36.33 0.01 6.66
N ASP A 252 -36.25 -0.24 5.35
CA ASP A 252 -35.50 0.55 4.36
C ASP A 252 -35.93 2.03 4.39
N ASP A 253 -35.07 2.91 4.90
CA ASP A 253 -35.10 4.35 4.57
C ASP A 253 -33.72 5.01 4.86
N GLU A 254 -32.73 4.74 4.01
CA GLU A 254 -31.48 5.51 3.98
C GLU A 254 -31.72 6.90 3.35
N PRO A 255 -31.16 8.00 3.90
CA PRO A 255 -31.40 9.34 3.38
C PRO A 255 -30.80 9.56 1.98
N ALA A 256 -31.60 10.13 1.07
CA ALA A 256 -31.17 10.46 -0.30
C ALA A 256 -30.03 11.49 -0.34
N LEU A 257 -29.03 11.28 -1.20
CA LEU A 257 -27.89 12.18 -1.42
C LEU A 257 -28.32 13.59 -1.87
N ASP A 258 -27.79 14.64 -1.24
CA ASP A 258 -28.09 16.04 -1.56
C ASP A 258 -27.22 16.59 -2.72
N LEU A 259 -27.54 16.14 -3.94
CA LEU A 259 -26.88 16.59 -5.17
C LEU A 259 -27.29 18.03 -5.57
N VAL A 260 -26.38 18.81 -6.14
CA VAL A 260 -26.73 20.08 -6.79
C VAL A 260 -27.73 19.85 -7.94
N PRO A 261 -28.66 20.79 -8.21
CA PRO A 261 -29.74 20.57 -9.18
C PRO A 261 -29.26 20.17 -10.58
N SER A 262 -28.17 20.78 -11.07
CA SER A 262 -27.62 20.47 -12.40
C SER A 262 -27.01 19.07 -12.48
N LEU A 263 -26.39 18.58 -11.41
CA LEU A 263 -25.85 17.22 -11.34
C LEU A 263 -26.97 16.19 -11.22
N ARG A 264 -27.97 16.47 -10.38
CA ARG A 264 -29.15 15.61 -10.19
C ARG A 264 -29.87 15.34 -11.52
N GLU A 265 -29.99 16.36 -12.37
CA GLU A 265 -30.61 16.20 -13.68
C GLU A 265 -29.79 15.29 -14.60
N VAL A 266 -28.45 15.44 -14.62
CA VAL A 266 -27.57 14.58 -15.42
C VAL A 266 -27.64 13.12 -14.95
N VAL A 267 -27.56 12.90 -13.63
CA VAL A 267 -27.68 11.57 -13.02
C VAL A 267 -29.00 10.90 -13.41
N LYS A 268 -30.11 11.62 -13.26
CA LYS A 268 -31.44 11.09 -13.60
C LYS A 268 -31.61 10.83 -15.09
N GLN A 269 -31.12 11.73 -15.94
CA GLN A 269 -31.26 11.61 -17.40
C GLN A 269 -30.44 10.45 -17.96
N LYS A 270 -29.26 10.21 -17.38
CA LYS A 270 -28.31 9.20 -17.85
C LYS A 270 -28.41 7.87 -17.09
N GLY A 271 -29.17 7.83 -16.00
CA GLY A 271 -29.33 6.64 -15.19
C GLY A 271 -28.06 6.29 -14.40
N LEU A 272 -27.24 7.29 -14.05
CA LEU A 272 -26.01 7.05 -13.31
C LEU A 272 -26.30 6.68 -11.85
N ASP A 273 -25.46 5.84 -11.24
CA ASP A 273 -25.46 5.64 -9.80
C ASP A 273 -24.82 6.83 -9.07
N ALA A 274 -25.65 7.62 -8.39
CA ALA A 274 -25.23 8.77 -7.60
C ALA A 274 -24.23 8.43 -6.49
N ARG A 275 -24.22 7.19 -5.98
CA ARG A 275 -23.35 6.73 -4.89
C ARG A 275 -21.94 6.38 -5.39
N ASN A 276 -21.78 6.08 -6.68
CA ASN A 276 -20.51 5.66 -7.26
C ASN A 276 -19.91 6.64 -8.28
N LEU A 277 -20.32 7.91 -8.24
CA LEU A 277 -19.82 8.91 -9.18
C LEU A 277 -18.32 9.22 -8.97
N SER A 278 -17.58 9.23 -10.07
CA SER A 278 -16.19 9.67 -10.18
C SER A 278 -15.98 10.54 -11.40
N VAL A 279 -14.90 11.33 -11.43
CA VAL A 279 -14.48 12.06 -12.63
C VAL A 279 -13.60 11.15 -13.49
N ALA A 280 -13.95 10.98 -14.76
CA ALA A 280 -13.15 10.26 -15.74
C ALA A 280 -12.00 11.15 -16.23
N LEU A 281 -10.81 10.56 -16.40
CA LEU A 281 -9.66 11.25 -16.98
C LEU A 281 -9.68 11.09 -18.50
N GLU A 282 -9.80 12.21 -19.23
CA GLU A 282 -9.60 12.25 -20.67
C GLU A 282 -8.12 12.06 -21.01
N MET A 283 -7.80 11.12 -21.90
CA MET A 283 -6.44 10.83 -22.37
C MET A 283 -6.37 10.93 -23.89
N ASP A 284 -5.25 11.45 -24.42
CA ASP A 284 -4.97 11.43 -25.85
C ASP A 284 -4.51 10.03 -26.34
N ASP A 285 -4.36 9.87 -27.65
CA ASP A 285 -3.90 8.61 -28.29
C ASP A 285 -2.50 8.15 -27.83
N ARG A 286 -1.78 8.96 -27.05
CA ARG A 286 -0.45 8.69 -26.51
C ARG A 286 -0.48 8.44 -24.99
N GLY A 287 -1.66 8.45 -24.37
CA GLY A 287 -1.85 8.23 -22.94
C GLY A 287 -1.61 9.45 -22.06
N TYR A 288 -1.50 10.67 -22.62
CA TYR A 288 -1.39 11.89 -21.83
C TYR A 288 -2.77 12.44 -21.48
N ILE A 289 -3.00 12.71 -20.20
CA ILE A 289 -4.20 13.47 -19.77
C ILE A 289 -4.25 14.82 -20.47
N TYR A 290 -5.39 15.10 -21.09
CA TYR A 290 -5.71 16.37 -21.72
C TYR A 290 -7.13 16.75 -21.33
N VAL A 291 -7.32 17.97 -20.81
CA VAL A 291 -8.64 18.52 -20.51
C VAL A 291 -8.94 19.61 -21.53
N GLN A 292 -9.86 19.35 -22.47
CA GLN A 292 -10.17 20.29 -23.53
C GLN A 292 -10.91 21.53 -23.00
N ASP A 293 -11.90 21.28 -22.15
CA ASP A 293 -12.64 22.31 -21.44
C ASP A 293 -12.93 21.83 -20.02
N ARG A 294 -12.28 22.47 -19.03
CA ARG A 294 -12.46 22.09 -17.62
C ARG A 294 -13.89 22.20 -17.13
N HIS A 295 -14.73 23.03 -17.78
CA HIS A 295 -16.14 23.21 -17.40
C HIS A 295 -17.05 22.06 -17.87
N LEU A 296 -16.52 21.13 -18.68
CA LEU A 296 -17.19 19.89 -19.07
C LEU A 296 -16.65 18.76 -18.18
N VAL A 297 -17.30 18.52 -17.05
CA VAL A 297 -16.90 17.47 -16.09
C VAL A 297 -17.38 16.12 -16.62
N TYR A 298 -16.45 15.22 -16.94
CA TYR A 298 -16.77 13.88 -17.40
C TYR A 298 -17.02 12.97 -16.20
N LEU A 299 -18.26 12.54 -16.03
CA LEU A 299 -18.71 11.67 -14.96
C LEU A 299 -18.73 10.22 -15.41
N THR A 300 -18.40 9.32 -14.50
CA THR A 300 -18.64 7.87 -14.64
C THR A 300 -19.05 7.28 -13.31
N ASP A 301 -19.89 6.26 -13.34
CA ASP A 301 -20.20 5.39 -12.19
C ASP A 301 -19.54 4.01 -12.30
N GLY A 302 -18.64 3.82 -13.28
CA GLY A 302 -18.00 2.56 -13.61
C GLY A 302 -18.69 1.77 -14.73
N GLU A 303 -19.98 2.03 -15.01
CA GLU A 303 -20.73 1.38 -16.08
C GLU A 303 -21.06 2.36 -17.21
N GLU A 304 -21.60 3.51 -16.84
CA GLU A 304 -22.05 4.56 -17.75
C GLU A 304 -21.19 5.82 -17.63
N THR A 305 -21.29 6.66 -18.66
CA THR A 305 -20.57 7.94 -18.70
C THR A 305 -21.50 9.10 -19.08
N ALA A 306 -21.24 10.26 -18.50
CA ALA A 306 -21.98 11.48 -18.83
C ALA A 306 -21.09 12.72 -18.78
N VAL A 307 -21.53 13.79 -19.41
CA VAL A 307 -20.86 15.09 -19.33
C VAL A 307 -21.74 16.03 -18.52
N TRP A 308 -21.18 16.60 -17.46
CA TRP A 308 -21.83 17.59 -16.61
C TRP A 308 -21.18 18.96 -16.79
N HIS A 309 -21.98 19.93 -17.24
CA HIS A 309 -21.48 21.29 -17.47
C HIS A 309 -21.50 22.12 -16.16
N VAL A 310 -20.31 22.55 -15.73
CA VAL A 310 -20.09 23.35 -14.51
C VAL A 310 -19.49 24.71 -14.87
N PRO A 311 -20.25 25.82 -14.76
CA PRO A 311 -19.76 27.13 -15.17
C PRO A 311 -18.68 27.71 -14.23
N SER A 312 -18.72 27.39 -12.94
CA SER A 312 -17.70 27.78 -11.95
C SER A 312 -17.85 26.94 -10.66
N LEU A 313 -16.76 26.74 -9.92
CA LEU A 313 -16.82 26.13 -8.58
C LEU A 313 -17.57 27.03 -7.60
N ARG A 314 -17.46 28.36 -7.78
CA ARG A 314 -18.20 29.32 -6.95
C ARG A 314 -19.72 29.14 -7.00
N ALA A 315 -20.26 28.70 -8.13
CA ALA A 315 -21.68 28.43 -8.28
C ALA A 315 -22.14 27.15 -7.55
N LEU A 316 -21.21 26.30 -7.12
CA LEU A 316 -21.50 25.02 -6.46
C LEU A 316 -21.43 25.09 -4.93
N PHE A 317 -20.86 26.14 -4.34
CA PHE A 317 -20.81 26.29 -2.88
C PHE A 317 -22.22 26.39 -2.29
N ARG A 318 -22.47 25.61 -1.23
CA ARG A 318 -23.74 25.53 -0.52
C ARG A 318 -23.49 25.51 0.98
N GLY A 319 -24.36 26.15 1.75
CA GLY A 319 -24.19 26.25 3.20
C GLY A 319 -23.26 27.40 3.63
N ASN A 320 -23.16 27.59 4.95
CA ASN A 320 -22.50 28.72 5.59
C ASN A 320 -21.68 28.33 6.82
N LYS A 321 -21.39 27.02 6.99
CA LYS A 321 -20.62 26.52 8.12
C LYS A 321 -19.18 27.05 8.07
N SER A 322 -18.62 27.30 9.25
CA SER A 322 -17.19 27.56 9.38
C SER A 322 -16.43 26.23 9.53
N PRO A 323 -15.23 26.11 8.96
CA PRO A 323 -14.41 24.91 9.16
C PRO A 323 -14.06 24.73 10.64
N PRO A 324 -13.82 23.49 11.08
CA PRO A 324 -13.46 23.17 12.45
C PRO A 324 -12.11 23.82 12.81
N PRO A 325 -11.92 24.19 14.09
CA PRO A 325 -10.71 24.86 14.54
C PRO A 325 -9.45 23.99 14.44
N ASP A 326 -9.58 22.65 14.41
CA ASP A 326 -8.49 21.68 14.26
C ASP A 326 -8.48 21.01 12.87
N ILE A 327 -8.59 21.80 11.80
CA ILE A 327 -8.39 21.29 10.44
C ILE A 327 -6.91 20.96 10.13
N ASP A 328 -6.03 21.04 11.13
CA ASP A 328 -4.63 20.65 11.03
C ASP A 328 -4.49 19.12 11.00
N HIS A 329 -5.46 18.39 11.55
CA HIS A 329 -5.68 16.96 11.32
C HIS A 329 -6.81 16.77 10.28
N TYR A 330 -6.98 15.57 9.71
CA TYR A 330 -8.13 15.29 8.83
C TYR A 330 -9.32 15.01 9.74
N PRO A 331 -10.22 15.99 9.97
CA PRO A 331 -11.31 15.77 10.89
C PRO A 331 -12.23 14.71 10.28
N PRO A 332 -12.78 13.76 11.05
CA PRO A 332 -13.61 12.67 10.51
C PRO A 332 -14.75 13.16 9.63
N GLU A 333 -15.37 14.29 10.00
CA GLU A 333 -16.47 14.92 9.25
C GLU A 333 -16.05 15.49 7.88
N TYR A 334 -14.74 15.68 7.63
CA TYR A 334 -14.18 16.13 6.34
C TYR A 334 -13.34 15.07 5.61
N ALA A 335 -13.16 13.88 6.20
CA ALA A 335 -12.30 12.83 5.65
C ALA A 335 -12.66 12.47 4.20
N GLY A 336 -13.96 12.35 3.89
CA GLY A 336 -14.44 12.05 2.53
C GLY A 336 -14.03 13.09 1.47
N TYR A 337 -13.89 14.37 1.84
CA TYR A 337 -13.46 15.41 0.91
C TYR A 337 -11.97 15.32 0.61
N PHE A 338 -11.15 15.06 1.63
CA PHE A 338 -9.72 14.84 1.45
C PHE A 338 -9.47 13.60 0.60
N PHE A 339 -10.14 12.50 0.93
CA PHE A 339 -10.09 11.25 0.17
C PHE A 339 -10.46 11.45 -1.29
N SER A 340 -11.57 12.14 -1.58
CA SER A 340 -12.00 12.44 -2.95
C SER A 340 -10.89 13.15 -3.74
N MET A 341 -10.31 14.20 -3.17
CA MET A 341 -9.28 14.99 -3.86
C MET A 341 -7.98 14.20 -4.06
N GLU A 342 -7.52 13.47 -3.05
CA GLU A 342 -6.27 12.71 -3.09
C GLU A 342 -6.37 11.47 -3.98
N LYS A 343 -7.53 10.80 -4.03
CA LYS A 343 -7.80 9.72 -4.98
C LYS A 343 -7.66 10.19 -6.43
N HIS A 344 -8.16 11.38 -6.75
CA HIS A 344 -7.99 11.97 -8.07
C HIS A 344 -6.53 12.38 -8.36
N VAL A 345 -5.75 12.76 -7.35
CA VAL A 345 -4.28 12.94 -7.52
C VAL A 345 -3.62 11.63 -7.93
N LEU A 346 -3.96 10.52 -7.27
CA LEU A 346 -3.41 9.21 -7.59
C LEU A 346 -3.78 8.78 -9.02
N ALA A 347 -5.04 8.95 -9.42
CA ALA A 347 -5.49 8.66 -10.78
C ALA A 347 -4.69 9.46 -11.83
N VAL A 348 -4.43 10.75 -11.58
CA VAL A 348 -3.59 11.56 -12.48
C VAL A 348 -2.14 11.05 -12.51
N CYS A 349 -1.57 10.71 -11.35
CA CYS A 349 -0.20 10.22 -11.24
C CYS A 349 -0.01 8.83 -11.87
N GLU A 350 -1.03 7.99 -11.86
CA GLU A 350 -1.03 6.69 -12.57
C GLU A 350 -0.99 6.88 -14.08
N ALA A 351 -1.73 7.84 -14.61
CA ALA A 351 -1.78 8.09 -16.05
C ALA A 351 -0.58 8.87 -16.60
N GLN A 352 -0.01 9.84 -15.86
CA GLN A 352 1.06 10.72 -16.36
C GLN A 352 2.41 10.57 -15.65
N GLY A 353 2.51 9.66 -14.68
CA GLY A 353 3.67 9.53 -13.81
C GLY A 353 3.62 10.49 -12.60
N ASP A 354 4.38 10.12 -11.57
CA ASP A 354 4.34 10.81 -10.28
C ASP A 354 4.81 12.26 -10.37
N ARG A 355 3.91 13.16 -9.96
CA ARG A 355 4.20 14.58 -9.80
C ARG A 355 5.10 14.81 -8.60
N THR A 356 6.01 15.78 -8.73
CA THR A 356 6.84 16.16 -7.58
C THR A 356 6.02 16.94 -6.57
N ASP A 357 6.46 16.93 -5.31
CA ASP A 357 5.82 17.69 -4.24
C ASP A 357 5.79 19.19 -4.60
N GLN A 358 6.83 19.68 -5.29
CA GLN A 358 6.93 21.06 -5.76
C GLN A 358 5.96 21.39 -6.92
N GLU A 359 5.58 20.40 -7.73
CA GLU A 359 4.56 20.55 -8.78
C GLU A 359 3.14 20.56 -8.21
N MET A 360 2.89 19.80 -7.13
CA MET A 360 1.57 19.67 -6.51
C MET A 360 1.15 20.88 -5.66
N GLU A 361 2.09 21.49 -4.94
CA GLU A 361 1.82 22.65 -4.08
C GLU A 361 1.12 23.83 -4.79
N PRO A 362 1.60 24.33 -5.95
CA PRO A 362 0.96 25.45 -6.63
C PRO A 362 -0.46 25.11 -7.12
N ILE A 363 -0.77 23.83 -7.36
CA ILE A 363 -2.09 23.38 -7.82
C ILE A 363 -3.14 23.55 -6.73
N TYR A 364 -2.88 23.05 -5.52
CA TYR A 364 -3.80 23.27 -4.39
C TYR A 364 -3.88 24.75 -3.98
N SER A 365 -2.76 25.48 -4.03
CA SER A 365 -2.75 26.93 -3.78
C SER A 365 -3.63 27.69 -4.79
N ALA A 366 -3.61 27.29 -6.07
CA ALA A 366 -4.46 27.89 -7.10
C ALA A 366 -5.95 27.59 -6.87
N LEU A 367 -6.30 26.33 -6.61
CA LEU A 367 -7.68 25.92 -6.29
C LEU A 367 -8.23 26.67 -5.07
N ARG A 368 -7.39 26.91 -4.05
CA ARG A 368 -7.76 27.66 -2.86
C ARG A 368 -8.00 29.15 -3.12
N ARG A 369 -7.06 29.81 -3.81
CA ARG A 369 -7.03 31.28 -3.92
C ARG A 369 -7.87 31.80 -5.10
N TRP A 370 -7.84 31.09 -6.21
CA TRP A 370 -8.45 31.49 -7.48
C TRP A 370 -9.09 30.27 -8.17
N PRO A 371 -10.10 29.63 -7.55
CA PRO A 371 -10.69 28.38 -8.07
C PRO A 371 -11.17 28.51 -9.52
N ASP A 372 -11.72 29.66 -9.92
CA ASP A 372 -12.21 29.90 -11.29
C ASP A 372 -11.23 30.70 -12.15
N GLY A 373 -10.00 30.95 -11.68
CA GLY A 373 -8.97 31.69 -12.41
C GLY A 373 -8.50 30.97 -13.69
N LYS A 374 -7.78 31.66 -14.59
CA LYS A 374 -7.22 31.01 -15.79
C LYS A 374 -6.22 29.93 -15.39
N SER A 375 -6.37 28.73 -15.95
CA SER A 375 -5.46 27.60 -15.72
C SER A 375 -4.17 27.79 -16.50
N PHE A 376 -3.07 28.08 -15.78
CA PHE A 376 -1.71 28.08 -16.34
C PHE A 376 -0.86 26.92 -15.79
N LEU A 377 -1.47 26.04 -14.99
CA LEU A 377 -0.82 24.95 -14.26
C LEU A 377 -0.96 23.59 -14.97
N GLY A 378 -1.56 23.57 -16.16
CA GLY A 378 -1.65 22.40 -17.01
C GLY A 378 -2.79 21.43 -16.65
N PRO A 379 -2.83 20.26 -17.33
CA PRO A 379 -3.97 19.34 -17.29
C PRO A 379 -4.24 18.73 -15.90
N THR A 380 -3.20 18.58 -15.06
CA THR A 380 -3.37 18.09 -13.68
C THR A 380 -4.20 19.05 -12.83
N HIS A 381 -3.99 20.36 -12.97
CA HIS A 381 -4.82 21.36 -12.28
C HIS A 381 -6.28 21.27 -12.73
N ASP A 382 -6.51 21.17 -14.04
CA ASP A 382 -7.87 21.14 -14.58
C ASP A 382 -8.60 19.83 -14.24
N SER A 383 -7.88 18.72 -14.16
CA SER A 383 -8.43 17.44 -13.66
C SER A 383 -8.86 17.55 -12.18
N LEU A 384 -8.01 18.15 -11.33
CA LEU A 384 -8.34 18.37 -9.92
C LEU A 384 -9.43 19.42 -9.72
N TRP A 385 -9.55 20.37 -10.64
CA TRP A 385 -10.68 21.30 -10.68
C TRP A 385 -12.00 20.56 -10.91
N GLN A 386 -12.05 19.61 -11.85
CA GLN A 386 -13.23 18.78 -12.10
C GLN A 386 -13.55 17.88 -10.89
N ALA A 387 -12.55 17.31 -10.23
CA ALA A 387 -12.73 16.56 -8.98
C ALA A 387 -13.31 17.43 -7.86
N ALA A 388 -12.86 18.68 -7.74
CA ALA A 388 -13.43 19.66 -6.82
C ALA A 388 -14.89 19.99 -7.19
N ALA A 389 -15.21 20.10 -8.48
CA ALA A 389 -16.57 20.32 -8.95
C ALA A 389 -17.49 19.17 -8.55
N LEU A 390 -17.07 17.92 -8.74
CA LEU A 390 -17.83 16.75 -8.30
C LEU A 390 -18.04 16.76 -6.79
N THR A 391 -16.99 17.04 -6.01
CA THR A 391 -17.07 17.10 -4.54
C THR A 391 -18.08 18.14 -4.06
N LEU A 392 -18.08 19.35 -4.64
CA LEU A 392 -19.07 20.39 -4.34
C LEU A 392 -20.47 20.07 -4.90
N GLY A 393 -20.53 19.29 -5.97
CA GLY A 393 -21.77 18.82 -6.58
C GLY A 393 -22.50 17.79 -5.73
N THR A 394 -21.76 16.92 -5.04
CA THR A 394 -22.32 15.84 -4.21
C THR A 394 -22.48 16.22 -2.75
N HIS A 395 -21.77 17.25 -2.27
CA HIS A 395 -21.78 17.64 -0.85
C HIS A 395 -22.14 19.12 -0.65
N VAL A 396 -22.56 19.45 0.58
CA VAL A 396 -22.91 20.81 1.00
C VAL A 396 -21.70 21.44 1.70
N LEU A 397 -20.88 22.17 0.95
CA LEU A 397 -19.68 22.85 1.46
C LEU A 397 -19.73 24.35 1.25
N SER A 398 -19.46 25.11 2.31
CA SER A 398 -19.29 26.55 2.25
C SER A 398 -17.95 26.93 1.59
N PRO A 399 -17.80 28.17 1.09
CA PRO A 399 -16.52 28.64 0.57
C PRO A 399 -15.39 28.60 1.61
N ALA A 400 -15.70 28.81 2.90
CA ALA A 400 -14.71 28.81 3.98
C ALA A 400 -14.21 27.40 4.28
N GLU A 401 -15.10 26.41 4.26
CA GLU A 401 -14.75 24.99 4.43
C GLU A 401 -13.85 24.52 3.28
N PHE A 402 -14.25 24.80 2.04
CA PHE A 402 -13.45 24.43 0.86
C PHE A 402 -12.04 25.05 0.89
N GLN A 403 -11.94 26.34 1.24
CA GLN A 403 -10.64 27.01 1.37
C GLN A 403 -9.77 26.35 2.43
N ALA A 404 -10.36 25.91 3.55
CA ALA A 404 -9.62 25.27 4.63
C ALA A 404 -9.15 23.86 4.25
N ILE A 405 -9.99 23.07 3.56
CA ILE A 405 -9.61 21.77 2.97
C ILE A 405 -8.43 21.94 2.01
N MET A 406 -8.54 22.84 1.02
CA MET A 406 -7.45 23.09 0.07
C MET A 406 -6.19 23.61 0.78
N SER A 407 -6.33 24.42 1.83
CA SER A 407 -5.20 24.92 2.61
C SER A 407 -4.51 23.81 3.39
N ARG A 408 -5.24 22.77 3.82
CA ARG A 408 -4.67 21.63 4.52
C ARG A 408 -3.98 20.67 3.55
N LEU A 409 -4.54 20.44 2.36
CA LEU A 409 -3.90 19.68 1.28
C LEU A 409 -2.60 20.36 0.82
N GLU A 410 -2.62 21.69 0.60
CA GLU A 410 -1.42 22.49 0.29
C GLU A 410 -0.31 22.31 1.34
N ARG A 411 -0.67 22.35 2.63
CA ARG A 411 0.27 22.11 3.73
C ARG A 411 0.76 20.67 3.81
N SER A 412 -0.10 19.71 3.49
CA SER A 412 0.25 18.28 3.39
C SER A 412 1.36 18.07 2.38
N VAL A 413 1.20 18.62 1.17
CA VAL A 413 2.25 18.54 0.14
C VAL A 413 3.57 19.14 0.63
N ARG A 414 3.52 20.31 1.28
CA ARG A 414 4.72 20.98 1.82
C ARG A 414 5.45 20.16 2.88
N SER A 415 4.75 19.43 3.76
CA SER A 415 5.42 18.61 4.78
C SER A 415 6.24 17.46 4.17
N TRP A 416 5.93 17.07 2.93
CA TRP A 416 6.63 16.01 2.21
C TRP A 416 7.71 16.53 1.24
N ALA A 417 7.70 17.83 0.92
CA ALA A 417 8.61 18.48 -0.02
C ALA A 417 10.04 18.65 0.53
N LEU A 418 10.85 17.59 0.48
CA LEU A 418 12.23 17.59 0.97
C LEU A 418 13.24 18.15 -0.06
N ARG A 419 12.99 17.95 -1.36
CA ARG A 419 13.87 18.40 -2.47
C ARG A 419 13.02 18.71 -3.73
N PRO A 420 13.50 19.49 -4.71
CA PRO A 420 12.73 19.83 -5.91
C PRO A 420 12.17 18.65 -6.72
N ILE A 421 12.81 17.48 -6.60
CA ILE A 421 12.43 16.25 -7.31
C ILE A 421 11.76 15.21 -6.40
N SER A 422 11.46 15.54 -5.14
CA SER A 422 10.80 14.60 -4.21
C SER A 422 9.36 14.35 -4.65
N ARG A 423 8.90 13.11 -4.44
CA ARG A 423 7.56 12.62 -4.77
C ARG A 423 6.92 11.97 -3.53
N ASN A 424 7.32 12.47 -2.36
CA ASN A 424 7.01 11.83 -1.10
C ASN A 424 5.53 11.95 -0.77
N TYR A 425 4.88 13.02 -1.22
CA TYR A 425 3.44 13.21 -1.07
C TYR A 425 2.67 12.14 -1.84
N VAL A 426 2.97 11.94 -3.12
CA VAL A 426 2.32 10.90 -3.94
C VAL A 426 2.61 9.50 -3.39
N HIS A 427 3.82 9.25 -2.90
CA HIS A 427 4.17 7.99 -2.23
C HIS A 427 3.36 7.80 -0.93
N TYR A 428 3.21 8.85 -0.12
CA TYR A 428 2.36 8.85 1.06
C TYR A 428 0.90 8.55 0.70
N LEU A 429 0.35 9.18 -0.35
CA LEU A 429 -1.02 8.91 -0.80
C LEU A 429 -1.20 7.45 -1.21
N ARG A 430 -0.28 6.88 -2.00
CA ARG A 430 -0.34 5.46 -2.41
C ARG A 430 -0.24 4.49 -1.25
N LYS A 431 0.40 4.88 -0.15
CA LYS A 431 0.53 4.02 1.03
C LYS A 431 -0.75 4.03 1.90
N ASN A 432 -1.56 5.07 1.81
CA ASN A 432 -2.69 5.29 2.73
C ASN A 432 -4.07 5.28 2.05
N LEU A 433 -4.15 5.32 0.71
CA LEU A 433 -5.42 5.39 -0.04
C LEU A 433 -5.63 4.26 -1.06
N LEU A 434 -4.56 3.51 -1.35
CA LEU A 434 -4.55 2.29 -2.16
C LEU A 434 -3.98 1.18 -1.28
#